data_AF-A0A1C3XSY2-F1
#
_entry.id   AF-A0A1C3XSY2-F1
#
_cell.length_a   1.000
_cell.length_b   1.000
_cell.length_c   1.000
_cell.angle_alpha   90.00
_cell.angle_beta   90.00
_cell.angle_gamma   90.00
#
_symmetry.space_group_name_H-M   'P 1'
#
loop_
_entity.id
_entity.type
_entity.pdbx_description
1 polymer ?
#
loop_
_entity_poly.entity_id
_entity_poly.type
_entity_poly.pdbx_seq_one_letter_code
_entity_poly.pdbx_strand_id
1 'polypeptide(L)'
;MKRPADLYTASARHYEGLPELAYPFHDRDVVVTSCGRLCLHRKRINISLVLAGQKLGIKEVDEGIWLVSFMHYDLGYFDLEQKTLQPLDNPFGTRLSPIS
;
A
#
# COMPACT_ATOMS: atom_id res chain seq x y z
N MET A 1 1.93 27.76 -23.64
CA MET A 1 1.98 26.61 -22.71
C MET A 1 2.24 27.17 -21.32
N LYS A 2 1.41 26.88 -20.32
CA LYS A 2 1.69 27.30 -18.93
C LYS A 2 2.71 26.36 -18.31
N ARG A 3 3.66 26.86 -17.53
CA ARG A 3 4.67 26.03 -16.85
C ARG A 3 4.08 25.51 -15.54
N PRO A 4 4.58 24.39 -14.98
CA PRO A 4 4.11 23.88 -13.69
C PRO A 4 4.15 24.92 -12.56
N ALA A 5 5.19 25.76 -12.51
CA ALA A 5 5.30 26.84 -11.53
C ALA A 5 4.25 27.96 -11.70
N ASP A 6 3.62 28.07 -12.87
CA ASP A 6 2.52 29.02 -13.13
C ASP A 6 1.15 28.45 -12.68
N LEU A 7 1.09 27.15 -12.37
CA LEU A 7 -0.13 26.42 -12.00
C LEU A 7 -0.14 25.95 -10.54
N TYR A 8 1.04 25.62 -10.00
CA TYR A 8 1.18 25.06 -8.66
C TYR A 8 1.89 26.05 -7.73
N THR A 9 1.29 26.31 -6.58
CA THR A 9 1.90 27.04 -5.46
C THR A 9 2.22 26.06 -4.34
N ALA A 10 3.32 26.29 -3.61
CA ALA A 10 3.65 25.47 -2.46
C ALA A 10 2.50 25.44 -1.46
N SER A 11 2.15 24.24 -0.98
CA SER A 11 1.13 24.08 0.04
C SER A 11 1.57 24.78 1.33
N ALA A 12 0.68 25.58 1.93
CA ALA A 12 0.91 26.16 3.25
C ALA A 12 0.83 25.12 4.38
N ARG A 13 0.27 23.93 4.11
CA ARG A 13 0.18 22.84 5.09
C ARG A 13 1.52 22.14 5.22
N HIS A 14 2.11 22.21 6.41
CA HIS A 14 3.33 21.48 6.74
C HIS A 14 3.07 19.97 6.70
N TYR A 15 3.99 19.21 6.09
CA TYR A 15 3.93 17.76 6.08
C TYR A 15 4.66 17.22 7.31
N GLU A 16 3.93 16.58 8.22
CA GLU A 16 4.46 16.06 9.48
C GLU A 16 5.05 14.65 9.36
N GLY A 17 5.05 14.09 8.15
CA GLY A 17 5.42 12.70 7.93
C GLY A 17 4.26 11.74 8.15
N LEU A 18 4.58 10.45 8.09
CA LEU A 18 3.62 9.40 8.34
C LEU A 18 3.55 9.15 9.86
N PRO A 19 2.36 9.11 10.47
CA PRO A 19 2.23 8.72 11.88
C PRO A 19 2.62 7.25 12.05
N GLU A 20 2.86 6.83 13.30
CA GLU A 20 3.03 5.41 13.58
C GLU A 20 1.76 4.64 13.19
N LEU A 21 1.92 3.65 12.30
CA LEU A 21 0.82 2.82 11.83
C LEU A 21 0.66 1.59 12.72
N ALA A 22 -0.59 1.33 13.11
CA ALA A 22 -1.03 0.15 13.83
C ALA A 22 -2.31 -0.39 13.17
N TYR A 23 -2.42 -1.71 13.05
CA TYR A 23 -3.58 -2.36 12.43
C TYR A 23 -4.26 -3.33 13.42
N PRO A 24 -4.98 -2.81 14.44
CA PRO A 24 -5.53 -3.62 15.52
C PRO A 24 -6.65 -4.59 15.08
N PHE A 25 -7.22 -4.40 13.90
CA PHE A 25 -8.28 -5.24 13.33
C PHE A 25 -7.76 -6.25 12.28
N HIS A 26 -6.44 -6.29 12.10
CA HIS A 26 -5.75 -7.21 11.20
C HIS A 26 -5.09 -8.31 12.02
N ASP A 27 -4.87 -9.46 11.38
CA ASP A 27 -4.29 -10.60 12.08
C ASP A 27 -2.79 -10.40 12.32
N ARG A 28 -2.10 -9.68 11.41
CA ARG A 28 -0.67 -9.37 11.53
C ARG A 28 -0.30 -8.02 10.93
N ASP A 29 0.70 -7.42 11.55
CA ASP A 29 1.46 -6.29 11.03
C ASP A 29 2.77 -6.81 10.40
N VAL A 30 3.03 -6.46 9.14
CA VAL A 30 4.24 -6.93 8.45
C VAL A 30 4.93 -5.78 7.72
N VAL A 31 6.26 -5.73 7.82
CA VAL A 31 7.07 -4.74 7.13
C VAL A 31 7.48 -5.26 5.75
N VAL A 32 7.27 -4.44 4.73
CA VAL A 32 7.72 -4.76 3.36
C VAL A 32 9.24 -4.63 3.30
N THR A 33 9.88 -5.66 2.77
CA THR A 33 11.34 -5.65 2.56
C THR A 33 11.75 -4.61 1.51
N SER A 34 13.04 -4.27 1.48
CA SER A 34 13.62 -3.30 0.53
C SER A 34 13.34 -3.63 -0.95
N CYS A 35 13.08 -4.90 -1.28
CA CYS A 35 12.76 -5.34 -2.64
C CYS A 35 11.26 -5.34 -2.98
N GLY A 36 10.41 -4.75 -2.14
CA GLY A 36 8.97 -4.67 -2.37
C GLY A 36 8.19 -5.97 -2.12
N ARG A 37 8.78 -6.88 -1.32
CA ARG A 37 8.20 -8.18 -0.99
C ARG A 37 7.87 -8.31 0.48
N LEU A 38 6.85 -9.10 0.77
CA LEU A 38 6.43 -9.49 2.12
C LEU A 38 6.75 -10.98 2.36
N CYS A 39 7.21 -11.32 3.57
CA CYS A 39 7.51 -12.69 3.95
C CYS A 39 6.43 -13.23 4.89
N LEU A 40 5.72 -14.29 4.47
CA LEU A 40 4.67 -14.93 5.25
C LEU A 40 4.66 -16.44 4.97
N HIS A 41 4.56 -17.28 6.00
CA HIS A 41 4.55 -18.74 5.88
C HIS A 41 5.72 -19.31 5.03
N ARG A 42 6.93 -18.75 5.18
CA ARG A 42 8.13 -19.07 4.38
C ARG A 42 7.99 -18.79 2.88
N LYS A 43 6.99 -18.02 2.48
CA LYS A 43 6.75 -17.56 1.11
C LYS A 43 7.10 -16.09 0.99
N ARG A 44 7.53 -15.69 -0.21
CA ARG A 44 7.83 -14.30 -0.57
C ARG A 44 6.73 -13.82 -1.51
N ILE A 45 5.87 -12.92 -1.04
CA ILE A 45 4.77 -12.35 -1.80
C ILE A 45 5.22 -11.03 -2.42
N ASN A 46 4.96 -10.82 -3.70
CA ASN A 46 5.24 -9.56 -4.39
C ASN A 46 4.13 -8.55 -4.09
N ILE A 47 4.50 -7.40 -3.51
CA ILE A 47 3.59 -6.31 -3.16
C ILE A 47 3.87 -5.10 -4.07
N SER A 48 4.85 -4.27 -3.70
CA SER A 48 5.29 -3.11 -4.49
C SER A 48 6.56 -2.52 -3.88
N LEU A 49 7.48 -2.07 -4.73
CA LEU A 49 8.70 -1.39 -4.29
C LEU A 49 8.39 -0.06 -3.57
N VAL A 50 7.30 0.62 -3.93
CA VAL A 50 6.90 1.91 -3.33
C VAL A 50 6.60 1.77 -1.83
N LEU A 51 6.21 0.58 -1.40
CA LEU A 51 5.88 0.30 0.00
C LEU A 51 7.08 -0.24 0.79
N ALA A 52 8.29 -0.27 0.22
CA ALA A 52 9.48 -0.75 0.91
C ALA A 52 9.71 0.00 2.24
N GLY A 53 9.95 -0.77 3.31
CA GLY A 53 10.13 -0.25 4.67
C GLY A 53 8.83 0.18 5.38
N GLN A 54 7.68 0.13 4.70
CA GLN A 54 6.39 0.45 5.30
C GLN A 54 5.77 -0.76 5.99
N LYS A 55 5.00 -0.49 7.05
CA LYS A 55 4.20 -1.49 7.77
C LYS A 55 2.82 -1.61 7.12
N LEU A 56 2.46 -2.83 6.75
CA LEU A 56 1.16 -3.20 6.20
C LEU A 56 0.38 -4.04 7.20
N GLY A 57 -0.93 -3.85 7.24
CA GLY A 57 -1.84 -4.75 7.92
C GLY A 57 -2.24 -5.87 6.96
N ILE A 58 -2.20 -7.12 7.43
CA ILE A 58 -2.69 -8.27 6.66
C ILE A 58 -3.74 -9.04 7.45
N LYS A 59 -4.81 -9.45 6.77
CA LYS A 59 -5.91 -10.20 7.36
C LYS A 59 -6.26 -11.40 6.50
N GLU A 60 -6.31 -12.59 7.08
CA GLU A 60 -6.77 -13.79 6.40
C GLU A 60 -8.30 -13.71 6.27
N VAL A 61 -8.80 -13.67 5.04
CA VAL A 61 -10.23 -13.55 4.74
C VAL A 61 -10.84 -14.87 4.30
N ASP A 62 -10.02 -15.77 3.79
CA ASP A 62 -10.35 -17.15 3.42
C ASP A 62 -9.05 -17.99 3.46
N GLU A 63 -9.15 -19.31 3.35
CA GLU A 63 -8.01 -20.23 3.46
C GLU A 63 -6.88 -19.87 2.48
N GLY A 64 -5.78 -19.32 3.00
CA GLY A 64 -4.64 -18.92 2.18
C GLY A 64 -4.83 -17.64 1.37
N ILE A 65 -5.96 -16.94 1.51
CA ILE A 65 -6.27 -15.66 0.87
C ILE A 65 -6.24 -14.54 1.91
N TRP A 66 -5.41 -13.53 1.62
CA TRP A 66 -5.09 -12.46 2.56
C TRP A 66 -5.41 -11.10 1.97
N LEU A 67 -6.17 -10.29 2.70
CA LEU A 67 -6.34 -8.86 2.45
C LEU A 67 -5.09 -8.10 2.91
N VAL A 68 -4.64 -7.13 2.11
CA VAL A 68 -3.55 -6.20 2.45
C VAL A 68 -4.11 -4.81 2.56
N SER A 69 -3.81 -4.15 3.67
CA SER A 69 -4.18 -2.74 3.88
C SER A 69 -2.95 -1.89 4.21
N PHE A 70 -2.95 -0.66 3.70
CA PHE A 70 -2.00 0.37 4.06
C PHE A 70 -2.75 1.62 4.51
N MET A 71 -2.44 2.09 5.73
CA MET A 71 -3.20 3.16 6.38
C MET A 71 -4.70 2.81 6.49
N HIS A 72 -5.55 3.56 5.78
CA HIS A 72 -7.00 3.40 5.76
C HIS A 72 -7.50 2.75 4.46
N TYR A 73 -6.59 2.26 3.62
CA TYR A 73 -6.92 1.75 2.30
C TYR A 73 -6.59 0.27 2.18
N ASP A 74 -7.57 -0.47 1.69
CA ASP A 74 -7.39 -1.84 1.26
C ASP A 74 -6.77 -1.83 -0.14
N LEU A 75 -5.57 -2.40 -0.26
CA LEU A 75 -4.80 -2.40 -1.50
C LEU A 75 -5.25 -3.51 -2.44
N GLY A 76 -5.59 -4.67 -1.88
CA GLY A 76 -5.76 -5.88 -2.66
C GLY A 76 -5.71 -7.15 -1.83
N TYR A 77 -5.92 -8.27 -2.51
CA TYR A 77 -5.76 -9.59 -1.95
C TYR A 77 -4.47 -10.23 -2.46
N PHE A 78 -3.84 -11.11 -1.69
CA PHE A 78 -2.88 -12.06 -2.22
C PHE A 78 -3.22 -13.46 -1.77
N ASP A 79 -2.85 -14.41 -2.62
CA ASP A 79 -2.95 -15.83 -2.35
C ASP A 79 -1.54 -16.41 -2.11
N LEU A 80 -1.42 -17.36 -1.16
CA LEU A 80 -0.14 -17.98 -0.80
C LEU A 80 0.48 -18.86 -1.89
N GLU A 81 -0.29 -19.39 -2.83
CA GLU A 81 0.17 -20.12 -4.01
C GLU A 81 0.66 -19.17 -5.10
N GLN A 82 -0.18 -18.18 -5.47
CA GLN A 82 0.11 -17.20 -6.53
C GLN A 82 1.21 -16.20 -6.13
N LYS A 83 1.32 -15.85 -4.85
CA LYS A 83 2.36 -14.95 -4.28
C LYS A 83 2.43 -13.58 -4.96
N THR A 84 1.32 -13.10 -5.47
CA THR A 84 1.18 -11.78 -6.09
C THR A 84 -0.04 -11.07 -5.52
N LEU A 85 0.08 -9.76 -5.36
CA LEU A 85 -1.07 -8.91 -5.01
C LEU A 85 -1.99 -8.78 -6.23
N GLN A 86 -3.27 -9.05 -6.02
CA GLN A 86 -4.39 -8.71 -6.89
C GLN A 86 -5.02 -7.43 -6.36
N PRO A 87 -4.84 -6.29 -7.05
CA PRO A 87 -5.38 -5.02 -6.59
C PRO A 87 -6.90 -5.01 -6.53
N LEU A 88 -7.44 -4.33 -5.53
CA LEU A 88 -8.85 -3.94 -5.52
C LEU A 88 -9.12 -2.83 -6.54
N ASP A 89 -10.40 -2.56 -6.81
CA ASP A 89 -10.81 -1.39 -7.57
C ASP A 89 -10.21 -0.13 -6.95
N ASN A 90 -9.65 0.74 -7.79
CA ASN A 90 -8.95 1.95 -7.34
C ASN A 90 -9.89 2.82 -6.48
N PRO A 91 -9.61 3.00 -5.17
CA PRO A 91 -10.48 3.76 -4.26
C PRO A 91 -10.53 5.25 -4.62
N PHE A 92 -9.57 5.74 -5.41
CA PHE A 92 -9.51 7.13 -5.87
C PHE A 92 -10.20 7.37 -7.22
N GLY A 93 -10.59 6.30 -7.94
CA GLY A 93 -11.18 6.36 -9.28
C GLY A 93 -10.34 7.15 -10.31
N THR A 94 -10.98 7.64 -11.37
CA THR A 94 -10.36 8.50 -12.40
C THR A 94 -10.02 9.91 -11.89
N ARG A 95 -10.23 10.22 -10.60
CA ARG A 95 -10.06 11.56 -10.03
C ARG A 95 -8.60 11.89 -9.70
N LEU A 96 -7.69 10.92 -9.83
CA LEU A 96 -6.26 11.19 -9.74
C LEU A 96 -5.79 11.75 -11.08
N SER A 97 -5.33 13.00 -11.06
CA SER A 97 -4.52 13.54 -12.16
C SER A 97 -3.32 12.60 -12.37
N PRO A 98 -2.96 12.27 -13.62
CA PRO A 98 -1.74 11.51 -13.88
C PRO A 98 -0.61 12.24 -13.15
N ILE A 99 0.13 11.50 -12.33
CA ILE A 99 1.40 11.98 -11.80
C ILE A 99 2.29 12.13 -13.03
N SER A 100 2.44 13.36 -13.49
CA SER A 100 3.23 13.75 -14.65
C SER A 100 4.63 14.16 -14.24
#